data_AF-L8WCJ4-F1
#
_entry.id   AF-L8WCJ4-F1
#
_cell.length_a   1.000
_cell.length_b   1.000
_cell.length_c   1.000
_cell.angle_alpha   90.00
_cell.angle_beta   90.00
_cell.angle_gamma   90.00
#
_symmetry.space_group_name_H-M   'P 1'
#
loop_
_entity.id
_entity.type
_entity.pdbx_description
1 polymer ?
#
loop_
_entity_poly.entity_id
_entity_poly.type
_entity_poly.pdbx_seq_one_letter_code
_entity_poly.pdbx_strand_id
1 'polypeptide(L)'
;MWRSNGAAELYTYLPPSAEAVNKKAACSGPGATCDGDYGWSLGRGEWKWETGKWQTIAQKVTLNDVGKSNGEMIVYYNGAVVYSAKNIVIRTKDNADPRGAMVQSFFGGHDESWASPIKQKLWISDLSMAVLE
;
A
#
# COMPACT_ATOMS: atom_id res chain seq x y z
N MET A 1 -3.48 -2.72 3.18
CA MET A 1 -4.60 -3.63 3.54
C MET A 1 -4.34 -4.23 4.92
N TRP A 2 -5.35 -4.89 5.52
CA TRP A 2 -5.15 -5.84 6.61
C TRP A 2 -5.27 -7.28 6.12
N ARG A 3 -4.66 -8.21 6.85
CA ARG A 3 -4.64 -9.66 6.64
C ARG A 3 -4.91 -10.36 7.97
N SER A 4 -4.90 -11.69 7.95
CA SER A 4 -5.11 -12.52 9.14
C SER A 4 -4.26 -12.05 10.33
N ASN A 5 -4.86 -12.09 11.53
CA ASN A 5 -4.22 -11.69 12.78
C ASN A 5 -3.70 -10.24 12.79
N GLY A 6 -4.34 -9.35 12.04
CA GLY A 6 -4.01 -7.93 11.99
C GLY A 6 -2.75 -7.61 11.20
N ALA A 7 -2.11 -8.58 10.53
CA ALA A 7 -0.95 -8.31 9.67
C ALA A 7 -1.32 -7.25 8.63
N ALA A 8 -0.48 -6.25 8.48
CA ALA A 8 -0.73 -5.14 7.58
C ALA A 8 0.25 -5.19 6.40
N GLU A 9 -0.13 -4.54 5.30
CA GLU A 9 0.69 -4.48 4.09
C GLU A 9 0.41 -3.21 3.29
N LEU A 10 1.40 -2.77 2.50
CA LEU A 10 1.18 -1.86 1.39
C LEU A 10 0.64 -2.70 0.24
N TYR A 11 -0.55 -2.36 -0.24
CA TYR A 11 -1.18 -3.04 -1.37
C TYR A 11 -1.25 -2.09 -2.55
N THR A 12 -0.62 -2.46 -3.67
CA THR A 12 -0.39 -1.52 -4.78
C THR A 12 -0.65 -2.13 -6.14
N TYR A 13 -1.11 -1.29 -7.06
CA TYR A 13 -1.16 -1.57 -8.49
C TYR A 13 -0.17 -0.63 -9.17
N LEU A 14 0.96 -1.20 -9.62
CA LEU A 14 1.96 -0.48 -10.38
C LEU A 14 1.75 -0.70 -11.89
N PRO A 15 2.25 0.19 -12.76
CA PRO A 15 2.03 0.08 -14.20
C PRO A 15 2.50 -1.27 -14.77
N PRO A 16 1.65 -2.01 -15.49
CA PRO A 16 2.03 -3.30 -16.09
C PRO A 16 3.23 -3.19 -17.04
N SER A 17 3.35 -2.07 -17.77
CA SER A 17 4.50 -1.83 -18.66
C SER A 17 5.85 -1.66 -17.94
N ALA A 18 5.86 -1.50 -16.62
CA ALA A 18 7.06 -1.42 -15.79
C ALA A 18 7.20 -2.59 -14.81
N GLU A 19 6.42 -3.67 -15.00
CA GLU A 19 6.34 -4.80 -14.08
C GLU A 19 7.71 -5.41 -13.75
N ALA A 20 8.54 -5.71 -14.75
CA ALA A 20 9.85 -6.34 -14.52
C ALA A 20 10.77 -5.48 -13.65
N VAL A 21 10.78 -4.16 -13.86
CA VAL A 21 11.57 -3.20 -13.07
C VAL A 21 11.05 -3.16 -11.64
N ASN A 22 9.73 -3.06 -11.47
CA ASN A 22 9.08 -2.96 -10.17
C ASN A 22 9.21 -4.26 -9.35
N LYS A 23 9.10 -5.43 -10.00
CA LYS A 23 9.30 -6.72 -9.34
C LYS A 23 10.72 -6.85 -8.79
N LYS A 24 11.72 -6.46 -9.58
CA LYS A 24 13.12 -6.45 -9.13
C LYS A 24 13.33 -5.53 -7.92
N ALA A 25 12.64 -4.40 -7.87
CA ALA A 25 12.80 -3.41 -6.81
C ALA A 25 12.05 -3.76 -5.51
N ALA A 26 10.85 -4.32 -5.59
CA ALA A 26 9.94 -4.42 -4.45
C ALA A 26 9.53 -5.85 -4.06
N CYS A 27 9.68 -6.85 -4.95
CA CYS A 27 9.07 -8.17 -4.77
C CYS A 27 10.02 -9.26 -4.22
N SER A 28 11.22 -8.88 -3.79
CA SER A 28 12.19 -9.78 -3.13
C SER A 28 12.27 -9.59 -1.62
N GLY A 29 11.58 -8.58 -1.07
CA GLY A 29 11.58 -8.27 0.36
C GLY A 29 10.70 -9.21 1.20
N PRO A 30 10.90 -9.25 2.52
CA PRO A 30 10.02 -9.96 3.44
C PRO A 30 8.54 -9.56 3.26
N GLY A 31 7.66 -10.56 3.30
CA GLY A 31 6.22 -10.34 3.16
C GLY A 31 5.79 -9.78 1.79
N ALA A 32 6.63 -9.87 0.76
CA ALA A 32 6.26 -9.49 -0.60
C ALA A 32 5.59 -10.65 -1.36
N THR A 33 4.53 -10.35 -2.11
CA THR A 33 3.80 -11.28 -2.98
C THR A 33 3.31 -10.52 -4.21
N CYS A 34 3.78 -10.90 -5.40
CA CYS A 34 3.63 -10.14 -6.65
C CYS A 34 3.31 -11.01 -7.87
N ASP A 35 2.79 -12.21 -7.64
CA ASP A 35 2.62 -13.30 -8.60
C ASP A 35 1.17 -13.63 -8.92
N GLY A 36 0.21 -12.86 -8.41
CA GLY A 36 -1.23 -13.02 -8.69
C GLY A 36 -1.79 -12.01 -9.69
N ASP A 37 -3.05 -12.24 -10.08
CA ASP A 37 -3.82 -11.38 -11.02
C ASP A 37 -4.25 -10.03 -10.42
N TYR A 38 -3.98 -9.82 -9.14
CA TYR A 38 -4.38 -8.65 -8.38
C TYR A 38 -3.18 -7.79 -8.00
N GLY A 39 -3.40 -6.81 -7.14
CA GLY A 39 -2.35 -5.93 -6.63
C GLY A 39 -1.30 -6.70 -5.84
N TRP A 40 -0.14 -6.09 -5.70
CA TRP A 40 0.98 -6.70 -4.98
C TRP A 40 0.86 -6.42 -3.50
N SER A 41 1.11 -7.45 -2.71
CA SER A 41 1.26 -7.32 -1.25
C SER A 41 2.73 -7.04 -0.96
N LEU A 42 3.02 -5.91 -0.33
CA LEU A 42 4.37 -5.47 -0.02
C LEU A 42 4.53 -5.24 1.48
N GLY A 43 5.59 -5.81 2.07
CA GLY A 43 5.87 -5.69 3.50
C GLY A 43 4.81 -6.30 4.40
N ARG A 44 4.13 -7.37 3.93
CA ARG A 44 3.07 -8.01 4.72
C ARG A 44 3.62 -8.52 6.05
N GLY A 45 3.05 -8.03 7.14
CA GLY A 45 3.41 -8.44 8.50
C GLY A 45 4.58 -7.69 9.11
N GLU A 46 5.20 -6.75 8.38
CA GLU A 46 6.22 -5.83 8.92
C GLU A 46 5.63 -4.91 10.01
N TRP A 47 4.30 -4.69 9.98
CA TRP A 47 3.54 -4.12 11.08
C TRP A 47 2.19 -4.81 11.22
N LYS A 48 1.51 -4.54 12.34
CA LYS A 48 0.21 -5.10 12.66
C LYS A 48 -0.75 -4.02 13.16
N TRP A 49 -1.97 -4.10 12.67
CA TRP A 49 -3.11 -3.36 13.23
C TRP A 49 -3.50 -3.97 14.57
N GLU A 50 -3.78 -3.11 15.54
CA GLU A 50 -4.29 -3.50 16.85
C GLU A 50 -5.80 -3.27 16.94
N THR A 51 -6.54 -4.16 17.60
CA THR A 51 -7.96 -3.95 17.83
C THR A 51 -8.17 -3.00 19.03
N GLY A 52 -9.22 -2.17 18.96
CA GLY A 52 -9.62 -1.32 20.08
C GLY A 52 -8.69 -0.14 20.40
N LYS A 53 -7.72 0.18 19.54
CA LYS A 53 -6.78 1.29 19.74
C LYS A 53 -6.85 2.28 18.58
N TRP A 54 -6.61 3.55 18.85
CA TRP A 54 -6.32 4.52 17.80
C TRP A 54 -4.88 4.32 17.31
N GLN A 55 -4.71 4.28 15.99
CA GLN A 55 -3.44 4.10 15.33
C GLN A 55 -3.33 5.12 14.20
N THR A 56 -2.19 5.79 14.10
CA THR A 56 -1.94 6.78 13.06
C THR A 56 -1.19 6.12 11.92
N ILE A 57 -1.74 6.19 10.71
CA ILE A 57 -1.10 5.72 9.49
C ILE A 57 -0.87 6.92 8.56
N ALA A 58 0.30 6.98 7.94
CA ALA A 58 0.56 7.89 6.83
C ALA A 58 1.23 7.15 5.68
N GLN A 59 0.92 7.55 4.45
CA GLN A 59 1.58 7.05 3.25
C GLN A 59 2.15 8.23 2.49
N LYS A 60 3.47 8.26 2.31
CA LYS A 60 4.15 9.20 1.42
C LYS A 60 4.38 8.52 0.07
N VAL A 61 4.02 9.20 -1.00
CA VAL A 61 4.26 8.73 -2.38
C VAL A 61 5.05 9.81 -3.11
N THR A 62 6.23 9.45 -3.60
CA THR A 62 7.06 10.29 -4.47
C THR A 62 7.03 9.69 -5.87
N LEU A 63 6.49 10.43 -6.84
CA LEU A 63 6.45 9.96 -8.23
C LEU A 63 7.86 9.82 -8.80
N ASN A 64 8.05 8.84 -9.68
CA ASN A 64 9.25 8.77 -10.49
C ASN A 64 9.21 9.83 -11.61
N ASP A 65 10.40 10.21 -12.08
CA ASP A 65 10.56 10.85 -13.39
C ASP A 65 10.14 9.84 -14.46
N VAL A 66 9.42 10.30 -15.50
CA VAL A 66 9.05 9.42 -16.60
C VAL A 66 10.31 8.88 -17.28
N GLY A 67 10.33 7.56 -17.48
CA GLY A 67 11.49 6.83 -18.00
C GLY A 67 12.55 6.44 -16.96
N LYS A 68 12.39 6.82 -15.68
CA LYS A 68 13.30 6.43 -14.59
C LYS A 68 12.60 5.62 -13.51
N SER A 69 13.37 4.83 -12.78
CA SER A 69 12.93 4.06 -11.62
C SER A 69 13.43 4.72 -10.33
N ASN A 70 12.99 5.95 -10.06
CA ASN A 70 13.36 6.74 -8.88
C ASN A 70 12.14 7.13 -8.01
N GLY A 71 11.01 6.46 -8.20
CA GLY A 71 9.83 6.64 -7.35
C GLY A 71 9.96 5.93 -6.01
N GLU A 72 9.15 6.36 -5.05
CA GLU A 72 9.16 5.85 -3.68
C GLU A 72 7.76 5.82 -3.07
N MET A 73 7.47 4.78 -2.30
CA MET A 73 6.33 4.73 -1.37
C MET A 73 6.85 4.40 0.03
N ILE A 74 6.51 5.23 1.01
CA ILE A 74 6.84 5.02 2.43
C ILE A 74 5.55 4.91 3.23
N VAL A 75 5.47 3.90 4.10
CA VAL A 75 4.40 3.73 5.07
C VAL A 75 4.93 4.04 6.46
N TYR A 76 4.21 4.94 7.15
CA TYR A 76 4.46 5.29 8.55
C TYR A 76 3.32 4.76 9.39
N TYR A 77 3.64 4.10 10.51
CA TYR A 77 2.68 3.63 11.50
C TYR A 77 3.09 4.12 12.88
N ASN A 78 2.20 4.85 13.54
CA ASN A 78 2.45 5.56 14.80
C ASN A 78 3.74 6.40 14.77
N GLY A 79 3.99 7.09 13.65
CA GLY A 79 5.14 7.97 13.45
C GLY A 79 6.45 7.28 13.03
N ALA A 80 6.53 5.94 13.08
CA ALA A 80 7.71 5.19 12.65
C ALA A 80 7.56 4.70 11.20
N VAL A 81 8.65 4.69 10.43
CA VAL A 81 8.67 4.01 9.12
C VAL A 81 8.57 2.51 9.35
N VAL A 82 7.52 1.90 8.81
CA VAL A 82 7.30 0.44 8.89
C VAL A 82 7.51 -0.27 7.56
N TYR A 83 7.46 0.47 6.45
CA TYR A 83 7.77 -0.08 5.13
C TYR A 83 8.22 1.02 4.18
N SER A 84 9.12 0.67 3.26
CA SER A 84 9.56 1.55 2.17
C SER A 84 9.85 0.72 0.92
N ALA A 85 9.20 1.08 -0.18
CA ALA A 85 9.53 0.62 -1.52
C ALA A 85 10.20 1.76 -2.28
N LYS A 86 11.43 1.55 -2.74
CA LYS A 86 12.25 2.52 -3.48
C LYS A 86 12.58 2.00 -4.86
N ASN A 87 13.04 2.90 -5.72
CA ASN A 87 13.46 2.60 -7.08
C ASN A 87 12.33 1.96 -7.92
N ILE A 88 11.09 2.38 -7.68
CA ILE A 88 9.91 1.90 -8.40
C ILE A 88 9.48 2.91 -9.45
N VAL A 89 8.75 2.41 -10.45
CA VAL A 89 8.04 3.16 -11.48
C VAL A 89 6.57 3.17 -11.10
N ILE A 90 6.07 4.34 -10.71
CA ILE A 90 4.67 4.61 -10.32
C ILE A 90 3.88 5.17 -11.51
N ARG A 91 4.55 5.93 -12.39
CA ARG A 91 3.97 6.50 -13.62
C ARG A 91 4.84 6.30 -14.85
N THR A 92 4.20 6.22 -16.01
CA THR A 92 4.85 6.07 -17.32
C THR A 92 4.52 7.19 -18.30
N LYS A 93 3.67 8.15 -17.90
CA LYS A 93 3.29 9.33 -18.68
C LYS A 93 3.35 10.56 -17.77
N ASP A 94 3.73 11.71 -18.32
CA ASP A 94 3.93 12.93 -17.53
C ASP A 94 2.63 13.48 -16.94
N ASN A 95 1.50 13.24 -17.61
CA ASN A 95 0.17 13.69 -17.16
C ASN A 95 -0.53 12.71 -16.20
N ALA A 96 0.16 11.66 -15.76
CA ALA A 96 -0.35 10.71 -14.78
C ALA A 96 -0.06 11.22 -13.36
N ASP A 97 -0.81 12.24 -12.96
CA ASP A 97 -0.69 12.89 -11.67
C ASP A 97 -1.65 12.31 -10.62
N PRO A 98 -1.29 12.35 -9.31
CA PRO A 98 -2.17 12.01 -8.21
C PRO A 98 -3.47 12.80 -8.27
N ARG A 99 -4.60 12.12 -8.10
CA ARG A 99 -5.95 12.73 -8.14
C ARG A 99 -6.57 12.93 -6.75
N GLY A 100 -5.93 12.40 -5.71
CA GLY A 100 -6.40 12.47 -4.34
C GLY A 100 -6.09 11.19 -3.56
N ALA A 101 -6.69 11.06 -2.38
CA ALA A 101 -6.61 9.86 -1.57
C ALA A 101 -7.79 8.92 -1.84
N MET A 102 -7.51 7.66 -2.11
CA MET A 102 -8.52 6.60 -2.15
C MET A 102 -8.67 5.99 -0.75
N VAL A 103 -9.74 6.34 -0.05
CA VAL A 103 -10.05 5.80 1.29
C VAL A 103 -11.19 4.80 1.15
N GLN A 104 -10.86 3.52 1.21
CA GLN A 104 -11.82 2.42 1.09
C GLN A 104 -11.54 1.37 2.17
N SER A 105 -12.61 0.84 2.77
CA SER A 105 -12.52 -0.24 3.75
C SER A 105 -13.67 -1.20 3.57
N PHE A 106 -13.34 -2.48 3.38
CA PHE A 106 -14.28 -3.58 3.26
C PHE A 106 -13.54 -4.90 3.57
N PHE A 107 -14.27 -5.90 4.05
CA PHE A 107 -13.79 -7.28 4.03
C PHE A 107 -13.69 -7.72 2.58
N GLY A 108 -12.50 -8.14 2.14
CA GLY A 108 -12.17 -8.10 0.73
C GLY A 108 -11.34 -9.28 0.28
N GLY A 109 -11.53 -9.59 -1.00
CA GLY A 109 -11.17 -10.79 -1.73
C GLY A 109 -12.22 -10.90 -2.84
N HIS A 110 -12.41 -12.08 -3.42
CA HIS A 110 -13.33 -12.25 -4.55
C HIS A 110 -14.45 -13.28 -4.31
N ASP A 111 -14.54 -13.83 -3.09
CA ASP A 111 -15.46 -14.89 -2.73
C ASP A 111 -15.92 -14.80 -1.26
N GLU A 112 -16.85 -15.67 -0.86
CA GLU A 112 -17.47 -15.68 0.47
C GLU A 112 -16.51 -16.02 1.62
N SER A 113 -15.35 -16.64 1.35
CA SER A 113 -14.37 -16.95 2.39
C SER A 113 -13.76 -15.69 3.03
N TRP A 114 -13.92 -14.54 2.37
CA TRP A 114 -13.48 -13.24 2.88
C TRP A 114 -14.54 -12.52 3.71
N ALA A 115 -15.73 -13.10 3.89
CA ALA A 115 -16.79 -12.47 4.66
C ALA A 115 -16.36 -12.18 6.10
N SER A 116 -16.87 -11.09 6.67
CA SER A 116 -16.66 -10.77 8.08
C SER A 116 -17.24 -11.91 8.95
N PRO A 117 -16.47 -12.51 9.87
CA PRO A 117 -16.95 -13.65 10.67
C PRO A 117 -18.02 -13.24 11.69
N ILE A 118 -18.08 -11.95 12.03
CA ILE A 118 -19.00 -11.37 13.00
C ILE A 118 -19.43 -9.97 12.56
N LYS A 119 -20.43 -9.40 13.23
CA LYS A 119 -20.72 -7.96 13.12
C LYS A 119 -19.64 -7.17 13.85
N GLN A 120 -18.94 -6.30 13.14
CA GLN A 120 -17.87 -5.47 13.69
C GLN A 120 -17.86 -4.08 13.05
N LYS A 121 -17.05 -3.17 13.60
CA LYS A 121 -17.00 -1.75 13.22
C LYS A 121 -15.55 -1.29 13.08
N LEU A 122 -15.33 -0.34 12.18
CA LEU A 122 -14.09 0.42 12.03
C LEU A 122 -14.43 1.90 12.16
N TRP A 123 -13.59 2.64 12.90
CA TRP A 123 -13.65 4.10 12.97
C TRP A 123 -12.44 4.67 12.26
N ILE A 124 -12.65 5.71 11.44
CA ILE A 124 -11.61 6.45 10.73
C ILE A 124 -11.84 7.93 11.06
N SER A 125 -10.78 8.62 11.46
CA SER A 125 -10.79 10.03 11.85
C SER A 125 -9.51 10.70 11.35
N ASP A 126 -9.48 12.05 11.42
CA ASP A 126 -8.28 12.86 11.22
C ASP A 126 -7.61 12.68 9.85
N LEU A 127 -8.45 12.46 8.82
CA LEU A 127 -8.03 12.38 7.43
C LEU A 127 -7.46 13.72 6.97
N SER A 128 -6.20 13.71 6.56
CA SER A 128 -5.51 14.84 5.99
C SER A 128 -4.63 14.40 4.82
N MET A 129 -4.35 15.34 3.92
CA MET A 129 -3.48 15.12 2.76
C MET A 129 -2.71 16.40 2.49
N ALA A 130 -1.45 16.26 2.11
CA ALA A 130 -0.59 17.37 1.70
C ALA A 130 0.17 16.99 0.44
N VAL A 131 0.40 17.96 -0.43
CA VAL A 131 1.38 17.88 -1.51
C VAL A 131 2.67 18.46 -0.96
N LEU A 132 3.74 17.67 -1.03
CA LEU A 132 5.07 18.08 -0.61
C LEU A 132 5.83 18.60 -1.84
N GLU A 133 6.67 19.60 -1.65
CA GLU A 133 7.46 20.26 -2.70
C GLU A 133 8.45 19.30 -3.40
#